data_AF-A0A7S1ZVQ3-F1
#
_entry.id   AF-A0A7S1ZVQ3-F1
#
_cell.length_a   1.000
_cell.length_b   1.000
_cell.length_c   1.000
_cell.angle_alpha   90.00
_cell.angle_beta   90.00
_cell.angle_gamma   90.00
#
_symmetry.space_group_name_H-M   'P 1'
#
loop_
_entity.id
_entity.type
_entity.pdbx_description
1 polymer ?
#
loop_
_entity_poly.entity_id
_entity_poly.type
_entity_poly.pdbx_seq_one_letter_code
_entity_poly.pdbx_strand_id
1 'polypeptide(L)'
;SDGHLRRLCGTRDFRSVTHLNLRYDPAEGGPPPDLVVSRLPSLIRLVLDGSSIPSIRDLGLLGARSPNLRSVSLSDAGLVDLDGICGALPHVSELRLCDNG
;
A
#
# COMPACT_ATOMS: atom_id res chain seq x y z
N SER A 1 11.17 -7.07 9.65
CA SER A 1 12.17 -6.37 10.49
C SER A 1 12.50 -5.02 9.85
N ASP A 2 12.93 -4.02 10.63
CA ASP A 2 13.29 -2.69 10.11
C ASP A 2 14.37 -2.73 9.01
N GLY A 3 15.23 -3.76 9.01
CA GLY A 3 16.24 -3.95 7.98
C GLY A 3 15.67 -4.12 6.57
N HIS A 4 14.54 -4.83 6.43
CA HIS A 4 13.87 -4.99 5.14
C HIS A 4 13.21 -3.68 4.69
N LEU A 5 12.54 -2.98 5.61
CA LEU A 5 11.89 -1.70 5.32
C LEU A 5 12.90 -0.61 4.90
N ARG A 6 14.07 -0.57 5.55
CA ARG A 6 15.17 0.34 5.17
C ARG A 6 15.72 0.07 3.79
N ARG A 7 15.79 -1.20 3.37
CA ARG A 7 16.21 -1.56 2.01
C ARG A 7 15.18 -1.11 0.99
N LEU A 8 13.89 -1.36 1.25
CA LEU A 8 12.80 -0.90 0.40
C LEU A 8 12.75 0.63 0.26
N CYS A 9 12.90 1.34 1.37
CA CYS A 9 12.82 2.80 1.37
C CYS A 9 14.12 3.49 0.94
N GLY A 10 15.25 2.76 0.86
CA GLY A 10 16.58 3.32 0.60
C GLY A 10 17.09 4.29 1.69
N THR A 11 16.40 4.38 2.84
CA THR A 11 16.70 5.34 3.91
C THR A 11 16.52 4.72 5.29
N ARG A 12 17.21 5.30 6.28
CA ARG A 12 17.04 5.00 7.70
C ARG A 12 16.02 5.92 8.37
N ASP A 13 15.68 7.04 7.74
CA ASP A 13 14.68 7.98 8.22
C ASP A 13 13.35 7.78 7.49
N PHE A 14 12.45 7.02 8.13
CA PHE A 14 11.13 6.74 7.59
C PHE A 14 10.21 7.96 7.50
N ARG A 15 10.52 9.06 8.20
CA ARG A 15 9.74 10.31 8.12
C ARG A 15 9.99 11.07 6.83
N SER A 16 11.09 10.78 6.15
CA SER A 16 11.39 11.37 4.84
C SER A 16 10.68 10.66 3.67
N VAL A 17 10.17 9.46 3.90
CA VAL A 17 9.58 8.63 2.85
C VAL A 17 8.18 9.13 2.51
N THR A 18 8.04 9.71 1.34
CA THR A 18 6.77 10.21 0.80
C THR A 18 6.20 9.32 -0.29
N HIS A 19 7.03 8.47 -0.89
CA HIS A 19 6.70 7.57 -1.99
C HIS A 19 7.28 6.20 -1.69
N LEU A 20 6.46 5.16 -1.83
CA LEU A 20 6.89 3.77 -1.68
C LEU A 20 6.33 2.93 -2.83
N ASN A 21 7.20 2.12 -3.43
CA ASN A 21 6.82 1.01 -4.27
C ASN A 21 7.04 -0.28 -3.48
N LEU A 22 6.00 -1.09 -3.36
CA LEU A 22 6.00 -2.35 -2.64
C LEU A 22 5.27 -3.39 -3.49
N ARG A 23 5.88 -4.57 -3.65
CA ARG A 23 5.15 -5.73 -4.15
C ARG A 23 4.73 -6.59 -2.96
N TYR A 24 3.44 -6.88 -2.86
CA TYR A 24 2.89 -7.69 -1.78
C TYR A 24 2.25 -8.96 -2.35
N ASP A 25 2.70 -10.11 -1.86
CA ASP A 25 2.06 -11.39 -2.09
C ASP A 25 1.83 -12.08 -0.74
N PRO A 26 0.57 -12.32 -0.34
CA PRO A 26 0.27 -13.00 0.92
C PRO A 26 0.83 -14.44 0.96
N ALA A 27 1.02 -15.10 -0.19
CA ALA A 27 1.59 -16.45 -0.27
C ALA A 27 3.11 -16.46 0.02
N GLU A 28 3.82 -15.36 -0.23
CA GLU A 28 5.26 -15.24 0.01
C GLU A 28 5.62 -14.90 1.47
N GLY A 29 4.62 -14.61 2.32
CA GLY A 29 4.82 -14.42 3.77
C GLY A 29 5.42 -13.05 4.17
N GLY A 30 5.22 -12.02 3.36
CA GLY A 30 5.62 -10.63 3.67
C GLY A 30 4.69 -9.91 4.67
N PRO A 31 5.16 -8.81 5.30
CA PRO A 31 4.27 -7.99 6.12
C PRO A 31 3.18 -7.35 5.24
N PRO A 32 1.95 -7.23 5.75
CA PRO A 32 0.87 -6.59 4.99
C PRO A 32 1.16 -5.11 4.76
N PRO A 33 0.63 -4.51 3.67
CA PRO A 33 0.90 -3.12 3.32
C PRO A 33 0.53 -2.12 4.43
N ASP A 34 -0.55 -2.38 5.18
CA ASP A 34 -1.01 -1.51 6.26
C ASP A 34 0.02 -1.39 7.41
N LEU A 35 0.70 -2.48 7.75
CA LEU A 35 1.76 -2.51 8.75
C LEU A 35 2.99 -1.76 8.25
N VAL A 36 3.34 -1.90 6.97
CA VAL A 36 4.44 -1.19 6.32
C VAL A 36 4.18 0.32 6.37
N VAL A 37 3.03 0.80 5.91
CA VAL A 37 2.74 2.24 5.87
C VAL A 37 2.58 2.85 7.26
N SER A 38 2.22 2.07 8.29
CA SER A 38 2.13 2.57 9.67
C SER A 38 3.47 3.08 10.22
N ARG A 39 4.58 2.71 9.57
CA ARG A 39 5.94 3.16 9.89
C ARG A 39 6.37 4.37 9.08
N LEU A 40 5.59 4.78 8.08
CA LEU A 40 5.90 5.82 7.11
C LEU A 40 4.90 6.99 7.27
N PRO A 41 5.05 7.81 8.32
CA PRO A 41 4.05 8.82 8.69
C PRO A 41 3.86 9.92 7.62
N SER A 42 4.85 10.11 6.76
CA SER A 42 4.85 11.11 5.69
C SER A 42 4.49 10.53 4.31
N LEU A 43 4.06 9.27 4.26
CA LEU A 43 3.75 8.62 2.99
C LEU A 43 2.53 9.28 2.32
N ILE A 44 2.69 9.66 1.06
CA ILE A 44 1.67 10.34 0.24
C ILE A 44 1.24 9.45 -0.92
N ARG A 45 2.19 8.69 -1.49
CA ARG A 45 1.95 7.76 -2.60
C ARG A 45 2.41 6.35 -2.25
N LEU A 46 1.53 5.38 -2.48
CA LEU A 46 1.83 3.96 -2.38
C LEU A 46 1.57 3.29 -3.73
N VAL A 47 2.56 2.59 -4.26
CA VAL A 47 2.44 1.76 -5.47
C VAL A 47 2.52 0.30 -5.04
N LEU A 48 1.47 -0.45 -5.37
CA LEU A 48 1.30 -1.89 -5.11
C LEU A 48 1.12 -2.67 -6.42
N ASP A 49 1.58 -2.12 -7.54
CA ASP A 49 1.41 -2.74 -8.85
C ASP A 49 2.08 -4.14 -8.90
N GLY A 50 1.43 -5.09 -9.56
CA GLY A 50 1.90 -6.48 -9.65
C GLY A 50 1.84 -7.28 -8.34
N SER A 51 1.16 -6.76 -7.32
CA SER A 51 0.87 -7.46 -6.06
C SER A 51 -0.22 -8.50 -6.25
N SER A 52 -0.40 -9.43 -5.30
CA SER A 52 -1.52 -10.37 -5.30
C SER A 52 -2.55 -9.93 -4.24
N ILE A 53 -3.47 -9.05 -4.65
CA ILE A 53 -4.46 -8.39 -3.77
C ILE A 53 -5.84 -8.57 -4.41
N PRO A 54 -6.50 -9.73 -4.21
CA PRO A 54 -7.79 -10.01 -4.84
C PRO A 54 -8.93 -9.15 -4.30
N SER A 55 -8.84 -8.69 -3.04
CA SER A 55 -9.84 -7.81 -2.43
C SER A 55 -9.20 -6.55 -1.84
N ILE A 56 -9.86 -5.40 -2.01
CA ILE A 56 -9.49 -4.16 -1.32
C ILE A 56 -9.45 -4.33 0.20
N ARG A 57 -10.20 -5.28 0.77
CA ARG A 57 -10.17 -5.58 2.21
C ARG A 57 -8.82 -6.09 2.69
N ASP A 58 -8.04 -6.73 1.81
CA ASP A 58 -6.70 -7.25 2.11
C ASP A 58 -5.67 -6.12 2.32
N LEU A 59 -6.01 -4.90 1.88
CA LEU A 59 -5.26 -3.69 2.21
C LEU A 59 -5.47 -3.25 3.68
N GLY A 60 -6.41 -3.85 4.39
CA GLY A 60 -6.65 -3.61 5.80
C GLY A 60 -6.93 -2.14 6.13
N LEU A 61 -6.19 -1.59 7.09
CA LEU A 61 -6.40 -0.25 7.64
C LEU A 61 -5.47 0.81 7.02
N LEU A 62 -5.08 0.67 5.74
CA LEU A 62 -4.19 1.64 5.05
C LEU A 62 -4.58 3.09 5.35
N GLY A 63 -5.86 3.42 5.18
CA GLY A 63 -6.42 4.74 5.44
C GLY A 63 -6.22 5.26 6.85
N ALA A 64 -6.55 4.44 7.85
CA ALA A 64 -6.43 4.83 9.26
C ALA A 64 -4.95 4.91 9.71
N ARG A 65 -4.07 4.12 9.10
CA ARG A 65 -2.64 4.06 9.45
C ARG A 65 -1.78 5.06 8.66
N SER A 66 -2.30 5.63 7.58
CA SER A 66 -1.60 6.59 6.73
C SER A 66 -2.49 7.79 6.37
N PRO A 67 -2.69 8.74 7.30
CA PRO A 67 -3.61 9.87 7.10
C PRO A 67 -3.17 10.83 5.98
N ASN A 68 -1.89 10.78 5.59
CA ASN A 68 -1.31 11.60 4.53
C ASN A 68 -1.36 10.92 3.15
N LEU A 69 -1.78 9.65 3.07
CA LEU A 69 -1.88 8.92 1.81
C LEU A 69 -2.94 9.57 0.92
N ARG A 70 -2.56 9.90 -0.31
CA ARG A 70 -3.43 10.56 -1.31
C ARG A 70 -3.50 9.79 -2.62
N SER A 71 -2.49 8.96 -2.92
CA SER A 71 -2.38 8.25 -4.19
C SER A 71 -2.06 6.78 -3.93
N VAL A 72 -2.86 5.89 -4.50
CA VAL A 72 -2.66 4.43 -4.46
C VAL A 72 -2.73 3.87 -5.87
N SER A 73 -1.77 3.03 -6.22
CA SER A 73 -1.77 2.28 -7.48
C SER A 73 -1.79 0.78 -7.17
N LEU A 74 -2.72 0.07 -7.79
CA LEU A 74 -2.95 -1.37 -7.69
C LEU A 74 -3.11 -1.94 -9.10
N SER A 75 -2.24 -1.54 -10.03
CA SER A 75 -2.32 -2.02 -11.40
C SER A 75 -1.82 -3.45 -11.48
N ASP A 76 -2.47 -4.32 -12.26
CA ASP A 76 -2.13 -5.75 -12.38
C ASP A 76 -2.03 -6.44 -11.00
N ALA A 77 -2.97 -6.13 -10.09
CA ALA A 77 -2.96 -6.64 -8.73
C ALA A 77 -3.85 -7.87 -8.51
N GLY A 78 -4.50 -8.35 -9.58
CA GLY A 78 -5.50 -9.43 -9.52
C GLY A 78 -6.77 -9.04 -8.76
N LEU A 79 -7.07 -7.75 -8.67
CA LEU A 79 -8.18 -7.22 -7.90
C LEU A 79 -9.53 -7.56 -8.55
N VAL A 80 -10.34 -8.38 -7.88
CA VAL A 80 -11.65 -8.82 -8.40
C VAL A 80 -12.83 -8.10 -7.75
N ASP A 81 -12.61 -7.43 -6.62
CA ASP A 81 -13.65 -6.78 -5.82
C ASP A 81 -13.18 -5.43 -5.23
N LEU A 82 -14.02 -4.40 -5.39
CA LEU A 82 -13.82 -3.03 -4.91
C LEU A 82 -14.67 -2.70 -3.67
N ASP A 83 -15.43 -3.66 -3.14
CA ASP A 83 -16.24 -3.43 -1.96
C ASP A 83 -15.41 -2.99 -0.75
N GLY A 84 -15.89 -1.93 -0.08
CA GLY A 84 -15.23 -1.37 1.11
C GLY A 84 -14.12 -0.37 0.82
N ILE A 85 -13.93 0.05 -0.43
CA ILE A 85 -12.88 1.00 -0.82
C ILE A 85 -12.93 2.34 -0.09
N CYS A 86 -14.13 2.87 0.14
CA CYS A 86 -14.31 4.10 0.90
C CYS A 86 -13.84 3.98 2.36
N GLY A 87 -13.91 2.77 2.93
CA GLY A 87 -13.44 2.50 4.30
C GLY A 87 -11.93 2.24 4.36
N ALA A 88 -11.39 1.52 3.37
CA ALA A 88 -9.97 1.20 3.32
C ALA A 88 -9.10 2.43 2.96
N LEU A 89 -9.59 3.31 2.09
CA LEU A 89 -8.85 4.42 1.50
C LEU A 89 -9.62 5.78 1.61
N PRO A 90 -10.03 6.21 2.81
CA PRO A 90 -10.94 7.35 3.03
C PRO A 90 -10.34 8.71 2.65
N HIS A 91 -9.02 8.81 2.50
CA HIS A 91 -8.32 10.05 2.18
C HIS A 91 -7.65 10.03 0.79
N VAL A 92 -7.79 8.93 0.05
CA VAL A 92 -7.17 8.77 -1.26
C VAL A 92 -7.97 9.54 -2.30
N SER A 93 -7.29 10.43 -3.02
CA SER A 93 -7.88 11.24 -4.11
C SER A 93 -7.50 10.71 -5.49
N GLU A 94 -6.43 9.92 -5.59
CA GLU A 94 -5.99 9.28 -6.82
C GLU A 94 -5.89 7.77 -6.60
N LEU A 95 -6.67 7.00 -7.36
CA LEU A 95 -6.62 5.54 -7.34
C LEU A 95 -6.45 5.02 -8.77
N ARG A 96 -5.44 4.17 -8.98
CA ARG A 96 -5.18 3.50 -10.26
C ARG A 96 -5.40 2.00 -10.12
N LEU A 97 -6.22 1.44 -11.00
CA LEU A 97 -6.66 0.04 -10.98
C LEU A 97 -6.51 -0.64 -12.35
N CYS A 98 -5.56 -0.19 -13.17
CA CYS A 98 -5.38 -0.72 -14.52
C CYS A 98 -5.08 -2.22 -14.50
N ASP A 99 -5.49 -2.94 -15.54
CA ASP A 99 -5.08 -4.34 -15.76
C ASP A 99 -5.46 -5.32 -14.63
N ASN A 100 -6.50 -5.01 -13.84
CA ASN A 100 -7.16 -5.99 -12.97
C ASN A 100 -8.30 -6.65 -13.76
N GLY A 101 -8.10 -7.91 -14.14
CA GLY A 101 -9.02 -8.72 -14.95
C GLY A 101 -9.70 -9.82 -14.16
#